data_AF-A0A932HMB6-F1
#
_entry.id   AF-A0A932HMB6-F1
#
_cell.length_a   1.000
_cell.length_b   1.000
_cell.length_c   1.000
_cell.angle_alpha   90.00
_cell.angle_beta   90.00
_cell.angle_gamma   90.00
#
_symmetry.space_group_name_H-M   'P 1'
#
loop_
_entity.id
_entity.type
_entity.pdbx_description
1 polymer ?
#
loop_
_entity_poly.entity_id
_entity_poly.type
_entity_poly.pdbx_seq_one_letter_code
_entity_poly.pdbx_strand_id
1 'polypeptide(L)' 'MTGSVREVVQRALKALERDGAIRLERARVLILDPRALERWSESGSSPAL' A
#
# COMPACT_ATOMS: atom_id res chain seq x y z
N MET A 1 16.41 -10.79 10.80
CA MET A 1 15.15 -11.51 10.53
C MET A 1 14.34 -10.61 9.60
N THR A 2 14.49 -10.80 8.30
CA THR A 2 13.84 -9.98 7.26
C THR A 2 12.66 -10.77 6.71
N GLY A 3 11.44 -10.26 6.83
CA GLY A 3 10.38 -10.68 5.92
C GLY A 3 9.33 -11.63 6.47
N SER A 4 8.75 -11.33 7.63
CA SER A 4 7.38 -11.83 7.85
C SER A 4 6.42 -11.10 6.91
N VAL A 5 5.37 -11.79 6.44
CA VAL A 5 4.31 -11.19 5.60
C VAL A 5 3.76 -9.92 6.25
N ARG A 6 3.58 -9.93 7.57
CA ARG A 6 3.13 -8.77 8.34
C ARG A 6 4.06 -7.56 8.18
N GLU A 7 5.37 -7.76 8.25
CA GLU A 7 6.33 -6.66 8.08
C GLU A 7 6.33 -6.10 6.67
N VAL A 8 6.20 -6.97 5.66
CA VAL A 8 6.11 -6.56 4.25
C VAL A 8 4.86 -5.71 4.03
N VAL A 9 3.70 -6.20 4.49
CA VAL A 9 2.43 -5.48 4.41
C VAL A 9 2.51 -4.15 5.16
N GLN A 10 3.07 -4.15 6.38
CA GLN A 10 3.20 -2.93 7.19
C GLN A 10 4.11 -1.88 6.52
N ARG A 11 5.17 -2.30 5.81
CA ARG A 11 6.02 -1.39 5.04
C ARG A 11 5.29 -0.79 3.85
N ALA A 12 4.53 -1.60 3.11
CA ALA A 12 3.73 -1.11 1.98
C ALA A 12 2.65 -0.11 2.44
N LEU A 13 1.92 -0.43 3.52
CA LEU A 13 0.91 0.47 4.09
C LEU A 13 1.52 1.80 4.54
N LYS A 14 2.69 1.79 5.18
CA LYS A 14 3.40 3.03 5.57
C LYS A 14 3.85 3.86 4.37
N ALA A 15 4.25 3.22 3.28
CA ALA A 15 4.62 3.94 2.06
C ALA A 15 3.38 4.65 1.46
N LEU A 16 2.27 3.93 1.33
CA LEU A 16 1.01 4.50 0.82
C LEU A 16 0.46 5.62 1.70
N GLU A 17 0.61 5.51 3.03
CA GLU A 17 0.22 6.56 3.97
C GLU A 17 1.10 7.81 3.83
N ARG A 18 2.43 7.62 3.72
CA ARG A 18 3.39 8.71 3.51
C ARG A 18 3.13 9.44 2.19
N ASP A 19 2.76 8.70 1.16
CA ASP A 19 2.50 9.25 -0.18
C ASP A 19 1.08 9.87 -0.28
N GLY A 20 0.31 9.86 0.82
CA GLY A 20 -1.01 10.52 0.92
C GLY A 20 -2.16 9.74 0.30
N ALA A 21 -1.94 8.50 -0.14
CA ALA A 21 -2.96 7.67 -0.77
C ALA A 21 -3.97 7.12 0.25
N ILE A 22 -3.52 6.83 1.46
CA ILE A 22 -4.34 6.31 2.56
C ILE A 22 -4.03 7.02 3.88
N ARG A 23 -4.89 6.79 4.87
CA ARG A 23 -4.61 7.04 6.28
C ARG A 23 -4.86 5.78 7.10
N LEU A 24 -3.93 5.44 7.97
CA LEU A 24 -4.12 4.34 8.92
C LEU A 24 -4.79 4.88 10.19
N GLU A 25 -5.85 4.19 10.61
CA GLU A 25 -6.50 4.39 11.89
C GLU A 25 -6.51 3.06 12.67
N ARG A 26 -6.95 3.09 13.93
CA ARG A 26 -7.02 1.86 14.74
C ARG A 26 -7.90 0.82 14.04
N ALA A 27 -7.25 -0.25 13.55
CA ALA A 27 -7.86 -1.35 12.80
C ALA A 27 -8.64 -0.90 11.54
N ARG A 28 -8.28 0.23 10.94
CA ARG A 28 -8.93 0.77 9.74
C ARG A 28 -7.92 1.36 8.76
N VAL A 29 -8.25 1.30 7.48
CA VAL A 29 -7.53 1.95 6.39
C VAL A 29 -8.52 2.84 5.66
N LEU A 30 -8.30 4.15 5.69
CA LEU A 30 -9.13 5.11 4.94
C LEU A 30 -8.44 5.42 3.62
N ILE A 31 -9.20 5.38 2.53
CA ILE A 31 -8.72 5.77 1.21
C ILE A 31 -8.87 7.29 1.09
N LEU A 32 -7.77 7.97 0.78
CA LEU A 32 -7.73 9.42 0.58
C LEU A 32 -7.63 9.78 -0.91
N ASP A 33 -6.85 9.01 -1.68
CA ASP A 33 -6.73 9.15 -3.13
C ASP A 33 -6.88 7.76 -3.82
N PRO A 34 -8.08 7.43 -4.30
CA PRO A 34 -8.31 6.18 -5.04
C PRO A 34 -7.46 6.06 -6.30
N ARG A 35 -7.19 7.16 -7.02
CA ARG A 35 -6.41 7.13 -8.26
C ARG A 35 -4.94 6.83 -8.00
N ALA A 36 -4.40 7.30 -6.87
CA ALA A 36 -3.06 6.92 -6.44
C ALA A 36 -2.95 5.42 -6.16
N LEU A 37 -3.98 4.83 -5.55
CA LEU A 37 -4.03 3.38 -5.31
C LEU A 37 -4.17 2.56 -6.59
N GLU A 38 -4.99 3.01 -7.54
CA GLU A 38 -5.11 2.39 -8.87
C GLU A 38 -3.74 2.33 -9.57
N ARG A 39 -3.05 3.46 -9.69
CA ARG A 39 -1.70 3.53 -10.29
C ARG A 39 -0.69 2.63 -9.56
N TRP A 40 -0.74 2.62 -8.22
CA TRP A 40 0.13 1.76 -7.43
C TRP A 40 -0.14 0.27 -7.70
N SER A 41 -1.42 -0.12 -7.83
CA SER A 41 -1.81 -1.49 -8.16
C SER A 41 -1.32 -1.93 -9.54
N GLU A 42 -1.37 -1.03 -10.51
CA GLU A 42 -0.88 -1.26 -11.88
C GLU A 42 0.64 -1.41 -11.90
N SER A 43 1.37 -0.62 -11.08
CA SER A 43 2.83 -0.70 -10.99
C SER A 43 3.36 -1.99 -10.34
N GLY A 44 2.53 -2.67 -9.54
CA GLY A 44 2.83 -3.97 -8.94
C GLY A 44 2.45 -5.17 -9.81
N SER A 45 1.68 -4.95 -10.87
CA SER A 45 1.33 -5.97 -11.85
C SER A 45 2.38 -6.01 -12.94
N SER A 46 3.31 -6.96 -12.87
CA SER A 46 4.10 -7.33 -14.05
C SER A 46 3.13 -7.88 -15.11
N PRO A 47 2.94 -7.23 -16.28
CA PRO A 47 2.28 -7.86 -17.41
C PRO A 47 3.37 -8.69 -18.11
N ALA A 48 3.69 -9.85 -17.54
CA ALA A 48 4.51 -10.85 -18.20
C ALA A 48 3.64 -12.09 -18.40
N LEU A 49 2.81 -12.01 -19.45
CA LEU A 49 2.45 -13.17 -20.27
C LEU A 49 3.40 -13.20 -21.46
#